data_AF-A0A8J3PJI5-F1
#
_entry.id   AF-A0A8J3PJI5-F1
#
_cell.length_a   1.000
_cell.length_b   1.000
_cell.length_c   1.000
_cell.angle_alpha   90.00
_cell.angle_beta   90.00
_cell.angle_gamma   90.00
#
_symmetry.space_group_name_H-M   'P 1'
#
loop_
_entity.id
_entity.type
_entity.pdbx_description
1 polymer ?
#
loop_
_entity_poly.entity_id
_entity_poly.type
_entity_poly.pdbx_seq_one_letter_code
_entity_poly.pdbx_strand_id
1 'polypeptide(L)'
;MPSNSAADHLISRQLYRREIAPLTFEPHEWELLTRLPARVMIAATSAEPDSDRRTVDEGLAGINAIAAGADVDSELVKAIVGAIYAEAEPDPPAAEQFRDPHAAITEVLVSCRAAAIVLDSRATPADGQAYRRWLKAIADQVCGASRSGGLLGIGGVTRSPAEQRFLADLLDALRNV
;
A
#
# COMPACT_ATOMS: atom_id res chain seq x y z
N MET A 1 32.27 26.04 -14.57
CA MET A 1 31.31 25.24 -15.34
C MET A 1 30.74 24.18 -14.40
N PRO A 2 29.58 24.39 -13.76
CA PRO A 2 29.01 23.37 -12.86
C PRO A 2 28.45 22.21 -13.70
N SER A 3 28.70 20.98 -13.21
CA SER A 3 28.45 19.71 -13.89
C SER A 3 26.98 19.46 -14.25
N ASN A 4 26.74 19.06 -15.49
CA ASN A 4 25.46 18.58 -16.05
C ASN A 4 24.97 17.25 -15.44
N SER A 5 25.81 16.59 -14.63
CA SER A 5 25.61 15.22 -14.12
C SER A 5 24.40 15.05 -13.19
N ALA A 6 24.04 16.07 -12.39
CA ALA A 6 22.88 15.99 -11.50
C ALA A 6 21.55 16.13 -12.27
N ALA A 7 21.50 17.02 -13.26
CA ALA A 7 20.34 17.20 -14.13
C ALA A 7 20.12 15.96 -15.02
N ASP A 8 21.20 15.39 -15.57
CA ASP A 8 21.13 14.17 -16.37
C ASP A 8 20.63 12.97 -15.55
N HIS A 9 21.07 12.79 -14.30
CA HIS A 9 20.55 11.73 -13.43
C HIS A 9 19.08 11.91 -13.07
N LEU A 10 18.62 13.15 -12.87
CA LEU A 10 17.22 13.45 -12.58
C LEU A 10 16.36 13.22 -13.82
N ILE A 11 16.79 13.68 -14.99
CA ILE A 11 16.10 13.49 -16.27
C ILE A 11 16.06 12.01 -16.65
N SER A 12 17.15 11.26 -16.52
CA SER A 12 17.16 9.81 -16.75
C SER A 12 16.27 9.06 -15.76
N ARG A 13 16.23 9.46 -14.48
CA ARG A 13 15.28 8.89 -13.50
C ARG A 13 13.82 9.24 -13.85
N GLN A 14 13.56 10.45 -14.33
CA GLN A 14 12.23 10.91 -14.75
C GLN A 14 11.76 10.17 -16.01
N LEU A 15 12.65 9.98 -16.98
CA LEU A 15 12.37 9.30 -18.25
C LEU A 15 12.23 7.78 -18.05
N TYR A 16 13.12 7.14 -17.29
CA TYR A 16 12.99 5.72 -16.93
C TYR A 16 11.68 5.43 -16.19
N ARG A 17 11.27 6.33 -15.28
CA ARG A 17 9.98 6.27 -14.56
C ARG A 17 8.76 6.40 -15.48
N ARG A 18 8.88 7.16 -16.58
CA ARG A 18 7.77 7.45 -17.50
C ARG A 18 7.63 6.43 -18.62
N GLU A 19 8.67 5.67 -18.92
CA GLU A 19 8.72 4.81 -20.11
C GLU A 19 8.50 3.32 -19.80
N ILE A 20 8.69 2.87 -18.55
CA ILE A 20 8.51 1.45 -18.19
C ILE A 20 7.09 1.12 -17.67
N ALA A 21 6.47 2.00 -16.88
CA ALA A 21 5.18 1.68 -16.25
C ALA A 21 3.93 1.91 -17.14
N PRO A 22 3.80 3.02 -17.90
CA PRO A 22 2.59 3.29 -18.68
C PRO A 22 2.43 2.43 -19.93
N LEU A 23 3.49 1.74 -20.39
CA LEU A 23 3.42 0.87 -21.58
C LEU A 23 2.92 -0.55 -21.24
N THR A 24 2.91 -0.93 -19.96
CA THR A 24 2.49 -2.28 -19.51
C THR A 24 1.09 -2.29 -18.90
N PHE A 25 0.67 -1.19 -18.27
CA PHE A 25 -0.64 -1.07 -17.64
C PHE A 25 -1.50 -0.02 -18.33
N GLU A 26 -2.77 -0.32 -18.51
CA GLU A 26 -3.77 0.67 -18.90
C GLU A 26 -3.92 1.75 -17.80
N PRO A 27 -4.38 2.97 -18.13
CA PRO A 27 -4.49 4.06 -17.15
C PRO A 27 -5.28 3.69 -15.89
N HIS A 28 -6.40 2.97 -16.05
CA HIS A 28 -7.25 2.52 -14.94
C HIS A 28 -6.61 1.39 -14.11
N GLU A 29 -5.82 0.52 -14.75
CA GLU A 29 -5.04 -0.52 -14.08
C GLU A 29 -3.94 0.11 -13.23
N TRP A 30 -3.22 1.09 -13.78
CA TRP A 30 -2.19 1.85 -13.06
C TRP A 30 -2.77 2.63 -11.88
N GLU A 31 -3.90 3.29 -12.09
CA GLU A 31 -4.62 4.03 -11.06
C GLU A 31 -5.07 3.11 -9.90
N LEU A 32 -5.60 1.92 -10.23
CA LEU A 32 -5.91 0.89 -9.24
C LEU A 32 -4.70 0.52 -8.39
N LEU A 33 -3.56 0.18 -9.04
CA LEU A 33 -2.34 -0.21 -8.34
C LEU A 33 -1.73 0.94 -7.51
N THR A 34 -1.87 2.18 -7.97
CA THR A 34 -1.32 3.35 -7.27
C THR A 34 -2.15 3.74 -6.04
N ARG A 35 -3.48 3.61 -6.09
CA ARG A 35 -4.36 3.97 -4.95
C ARG A 35 -4.51 2.88 -3.91
N LEU A 36 -4.33 1.62 -4.29
CA LEU A 36 -4.60 0.49 -3.41
C LEU A 36 -3.77 0.49 -2.10
N PRO A 37 -2.47 0.86 -2.07
CA PRO A 37 -1.68 0.92 -0.84
C PRO A 37 -2.31 1.81 0.25
N ALA A 38 -2.75 3.01 -0.11
CA ALA A 38 -3.42 3.92 0.82
C ALA A 38 -4.78 3.37 1.28
N ARG A 39 -5.56 2.76 0.38
CA ARG A 39 -6.83 2.14 0.73
C ARG A 39 -6.67 0.95 1.68
N VAL A 40 -5.64 0.12 1.47
CA VAL A 40 -5.28 -0.99 2.38
C VAL A 40 -4.89 -0.47 3.75
N MET A 41 -4.08 0.59 3.82
CA MET A 41 -3.74 1.25 5.09
C MET A 41 -5.00 1.68 5.86
N ILE A 42 -5.93 2.37 5.20
CA ILE A 42 -7.14 2.89 5.88
C ILE A 42 -8.09 1.75 6.28
N ALA A 43 -8.23 0.72 5.44
CA ALA A 43 -9.00 -0.47 5.79
C ALA A 43 -8.38 -1.20 6.99
N ALA A 44 -7.05 -1.29 7.07
CA ALA A 44 -6.35 -1.88 8.21
C ALA A 44 -6.60 -1.09 9.51
N THR A 45 -6.55 0.25 9.45
CA THR A 45 -6.91 1.14 10.58
C THR A 45 -8.38 0.98 10.99
N SER A 46 -9.25 0.56 10.07
CA SER A 46 -10.69 0.39 10.32
C SER A 46 -11.10 -1.05 10.64
N ALA A 47 -10.14 -1.99 10.65
CA ALA A 47 -10.41 -3.40 10.87
C ALA A 47 -10.88 -3.70 12.31
N GLU A 48 -10.51 -2.85 13.27
CA GLU A 48 -11.00 -2.90 14.64
C GLU A 48 -12.27 -2.04 14.80
N PRO A 49 -13.44 -2.64 15.13
CA PRO A 49 -14.69 -1.89 15.30
C PRO A 49 -14.66 -0.89 16.47
N ASP A 50 -13.84 -1.14 17.49
CA ASP A 50 -13.70 -0.24 18.64
C ASP A 50 -12.78 0.96 18.31
N SER A 51 -13.39 1.94 17.66
CA SER A 51 -12.70 3.05 16.97
C SER A 51 -12.03 4.10 17.88
N ASP A 52 -12.21 4.01 19.20
CA ASP A 52 -11.48 4.80 20.21
C ASP A 52 -9.98 4.46 20.22
N ARG A 53 -9.59 3.39 19.52
CA ARG A 53 -8.20 2.93 19.35
C ARG A 53 -7.56 3.34 18.03
N ARG A 54 -8.22 4.10 17.15
CA ARG A 54 -7.55 4.63 15.94
C ARG A 54 -6.46 5.61 16.36
N THR A 55 -5.21 5.17 16.28
CA THR A 55 -4.09 5.96 16.77
C THR A 55 -3.40 6.73 15.64
N VAL A 56 -2.79 7.86 16.00
CA VAL A 56 -1.85 8.55 15.10
C VAL A 56 -0.70 7.60 14.72
N ASP A 57 -0.31 6.71 15.64
CA ASP A 57 0.75 5.71 15.42
C ASP A 57 0.40 4.70 14.31
N GLU A 58 -0.86 4.24 14.23
CA GLU A 58 -1.34 3.39 13.12
C GLU A 58 -1.22 4.10 11.77
N GLY A 59 -1.64 5.36 11.70
CA GLY A 59 -1.53 6.16 10.48
C GLY A 59 -0.07 6.37 10.06
N LEU A 60 0.80 6.74 11.00
CA LEU A 60 2.23 6.93 10.74
C LEU A 60 2.92 5.61 10.34
N ALA A 61 2.58 4.49 10.98
CA ALA A 61 3.09 3.18 10.61
C ALA A 61 2.71 2.80 9.18
N GLY A 62 1.47 3.08 8.77
CA GLY A 62 1.01 2.88 7.40
C GLY A 62 1.75 3.75 6.39
N ILE A 63 1.89 5.06 6.65
CA ILE A 63 2.62 5.99 5.78
C ILE A 63 4.09 5.54 5.62
N ASN A 64 4.75 5.16 6.72
CA ASN A 64 6.13 4.68 6.69
C ASN A 64 6.25 3.35 5.92
N ALA A 65 5.29 2.44 6.05
CA ALA A 65 5.27 1.17 5.31
C ALA A 65 5.03 1.38 3.80
N ILE A 66 4.24 2.38 3.42
CA ILE A 66 4.10 2.79 2.02
C ILE A 66 5.44 3.34 1.50
N ALA A 67 6.07 4.27 2.24
CA ALA A 67 7.36 4.85 1.86
C ALA A 67 8.46 3.77 1.71
N ALA A 68 8.47 2.76 2.58
CA ALA A 68 9.42 1.64 2.53
C ALA A 68 9.35 0.83 1.24
N GLY A 69 8.29 0.96 0.44
CA GLY A 69 8.23 0.37 -0.90
C GLY A 69 9.33 0.88 -1.85
N ALA A 70 9.89 2.07 -1.60
CA ALA A 70 11.01 2.61 -2.38
C ALA A 70 12.29 1.76 -2.26
N ASP A 71 12.43 0.98 -1.18
CA ASP A 71 13.59 0.13 -0.90
C ASP A 71 13.37 -1.33 -1.31
N VAL A 72 12.15 -1.70 -1.74
CA VAL A 72 11.83 -3.05 -2.22
C VAL A 72 12.54 -3.31 -3.54
N ASP A 73 13.12 -4.50 -3.70
CA ASP A 73 13.72 -4.95 -4.96
C ASP A 73 12.66 -5.33 -6.01
N SER A 74 11.94 -4.32 -6.49
CA SER A 74 10.95 -4.40 -7.57
C SER A 74 10.78 -3.04 -8.20
N GLU A 75 11.01 -2.95 -9.52
CA GLU A 75 10.86 -1.69 -10.25
C GLU A 75 9.40 -1.23 -10.30
N LEU A 76 8.45 -2.18 -10.31
CA LEU A 76 7.02 -1.87 -10.20
C LEU A 76 6.69 -1.16 -8.88
N VAL A 77 7.12 -1.71 -7.75
CA VAL A 77 6.84 -1.13 -6.42
C VAL A 77 7.48 0.24 -6.30
N LYS A 78 8.74 0.40 -6.72
CA LYS A 78 9.43 1.70 -6.72
C LYS A 78 8.72 2.73 -7.59
N ALA A 79 8.24 2.33 -8.77
CA ALA A 79 7.50 3.22 -9.67
C ALA A 79 6.17 3.68 -9.05
N ILE A 80 5.43 2.78 -8.42
CA ILE A 80 4.17 3.09 -7.72
C ILE A 80 4.42 4.06 -6.56
N VAL A 81 5.42 3.80 -5.72
CA VAL A 81 5.80 4.74 -4.64
C VAL A 81 6.17 6.11 -5.22
N GLY A 82 6.96 6.12 -6.29
CA GLY A 82 7.31 7.35 -6.99
C GLY A 82 6.09 8.12 -7.52
N ALA A 83 5.05 7.43 -7.98
CA ALA A 83 3.80 8.03 -8.43
C ALA A 83 2.97 8.59 -7.26
N ILE A 84 2.82 7.81 -6.18
CA ILE A 84 2.10 8.24 -4.96
C ILE A 84 2.63 9.57 -4.43
N TYR A 85 3.95 9.75 -4.39
CA TYR A 85 4.57 10.98 -3.89
C TYR A 85 4.79 12.07 -4.96
N ALA A 86 4.55 11.79 -6.24
CA ALA A 86 4.63 12.78 -7.31
C ALA A 86 3.31 13.54 -7.51
N GLU A 87 2.18 12.97 -7.08
CA GLU A 87 0.91 13.69 -7.06
C GLU A 87 0.95 14.75 -5.95
N ALA A 88 0.99 16.02 -6.36
CA ALA A 88 1.23 17.17 -5.48
C ALA A 88 0.10 17.43 -4.46
N GLU A 89 -1.07 16.81 -4.66
CA GLU A 89 -2.17 16.78 -3.70
C GLU A 89 -2.80 15.38 -3.76
N PRO A 90 -2.59 14.51 -2.75
CA PRO A 90 -3.39 13.31 -2.64
C PRO A 90 -4.82 13.78 -2.44
N ASP A 91 -5.70 13.49 -3.39
CA ASP A 91 -7.13 13.65 -3.17
C ASP A 91 -7.44 12.85 -1.91
N PRO A 92 -7.87 13.49 -0.80
CA PRO A 92 -8.08 12.79 0.44
C PRO A 92 -9.10 11.69 0.13
N PRO A 93 -8.86 10.43 0.56
CA PRO A 93 -9.87 9.39 0.40
C PRO A 93 -11.15 9.94 1.01
N ALA A 94 -12.17 10.10 0.16
CA ALA A 94 -13.36 10.85 0.54
C ALA A 94 -13.83 10.30 1.89
N ALA A 95 -14.00 11.14 2.90
CA ALA A 95 -14.48 10.72 4.22
C ALA A 95 -15.80 9.90 4.12
N GLU A 96 -16.49 10.03 2.99
CA GLU A 96 -17.66 9.27 2.58
C GLU A 96 -17.40 7.78 2.31
N GLN A 97 -16.23 7.39 1.78
CA GLN A 97 -15.87 5.99 1.50
C GLN A 97 -15.77 5.14 2.77
N PHE A 98 -15.60 5.76 3.94
CA PHE A 98 -15.42 5.06 5.22
C PHE A 98 -16.55 5.36 6.22
N ARG A 99 -17.70 5.84 5.73
CA ARG A 99 -18.90 6.07 6.56
C ARG A 99 -19.49 4.76 7.10
N ASP A 100 -19.26 3.65 6.36
CA ASP A 100 -19.48 2.27 6.80
C ASP A 100 -18.15 1.48 6.68
N PRO A 101 -17.45 1.21 7.79
CA PRO A 101 -16.18 0.48 7.80
C PRO A 101 -16.25 -0.91 7.15
N HIS A 102 -17.37 -1.61 7.27
CA HIS A 102 -17.51 -2.96 6.72
C HIS A 102 -17.64 -2.94 5.19
N ALA A 103 -18.44 -2.01 4.66
CA ALA A 103 -18.54 -1.79 3.22
C ALA A 103 -17.18 -1.39 2.64
N ALA A 104 -16.46 -0.49 3.33
CA ALA A 104 -15.15 -0.04 2.90
C ALA A 104 -14.10 -1.17 2.85
N ILE A 105 -14.05 -2.03 3.88
CA ILE A 105 -13.16 -3.21 3.88
C ILE A 105 -13.50 -4.14 2.72
N THR A 106 -14.79 -4.39 2.47
CA THR A 106 -15.24 -5.25 1.37
C THR A 106 -14.77 -4.71 0.01
N GLU A 107 -14.95 -3.41 -0.25
CA GLU A 107 -14.49 -2.77 -1.48
C GLU A 107 -12.98 -2.83 -1.66
N VAL A 108 -12.21 -2.71 -0.58
CA VAL A 108 -10.75 -2.86 -0.63
C VAL A 108 -10.35 -4.28 -0.97
N LEU A 109 -11.01 -5.30 -0.43
CA LEU A 109 -10.76 -6.70 -0.78
C LEU A 109 -11.11 -7.00 -2.26
N VAL A 110 -12.19 -6.42 -2.78
CA VAL A 110 -12.53 -6.50 -4.21
C VAL A 110 -11.43 -5.85 -5.06
N SER A 111 -10.95 -4.68 -4.65
CA SER A 111 -9.86 -3.97 -5.34
C SER A 111 -8.54 -4.76 -5.29
N CYS A 112 -8.26 -5.47 -4.18
CA CYS A 112 -7.11 -6.36 -4.07
C CYS A 112 -7.19 -7.53 -5.06
N ARG A 113 -8.38 -8.11 -5.25
CA ARG A 113 -8.58 -9.18 -6.22
C ARG A 113 -8.44 -8.71 -7.66
N ALA A 114 -8.98 -7.52 -7.97
CA ALA A 114 -8.75 -6.89 -9.26
C ALA A 114 -7.26 -6.62 -9.53
N ALA A 115 -6.54 -6.11 -8.52
CA ALA A 115 -5.10 -5.89 -8.63
C ALA A 115 -4.33 -7.20 -8.85
N ALA A 116 -4.70 -8.29 -8.17
CA ALA A 116 -4.09 -9.60 -8.39
C ALA A 116 -4.22 -10.06 -9.86
N ILE A 117 -5.41 -9.91 -10.44
CA ILE A 117 -5.68 -10.24 -11.86
C ILE A 117 -4.83 -9.37 -12.81
N VAL A 118 -4.74 -8.07 -12.53
CA VAL A 118 -3.90 -7.15 -13.32
C VAL A 118 -2.43 -7.53 -13.23
N LEU A 119 -1.93 -7.84 -12.03
CA LEU A 119 -0.53 -8.24 -11.83
C LEU A 119 -0.21 -9.57 -12.52
N ASP A 120 -1.11 -10.56 -12.47
CA ASP A 120 -0.90 -11.85 -13.11
C ASP A 120 -0.92 -11.76 -14.65
N SER A 121 -1.66 -10.80 -15.21
CA SER A 121 -1.77 -10.60 -16.65
C SER A 121 -0.69 -9.68 -17.24
N ARG A 122 -0.22 -8.68 -16.49
CA ARG A 122 0.64 -7.61 -17.01
C ARG A 122 2.04 -7.59 -16.40
N ALA A 123 2.21 -8.02 -15.15
CA ALA A 123 3.49 -7.90 -14.44
C ALA A 123 4.34 -9.18 -14.55
N THR A 124 5.63 -9.05 -14.30
CA THR A 124 6.47 -10.23 -14.09
C THR A 124 6.04 -10.96 -12.80
N PRO A 125 6.22 -12.29 -12.68
CA PRO A 125 5.91 -13.00 -11.44
C PRO A 125 6.64 -12.44 -10.21
N ALA A 126 7.87 -11.94 -10.40
CA ALA A 126 8.67 -11.33 -9.33
C ALA A 126 8.06 -10.01 -8.85
N ASP A 127 7.72 -9.11 -9.77
CA ASP A 127 7.09 -7.81 -9.43
C ASP A 127 5.70 -8.00 -8.82
N GLY A 128 4.90 -8.88 -9.41
CA GLY A 128 3.58 -9.23 -8.87
C GLY A 128 3.68 -9.78 -7.44
N GLN A 129 4.69 -10.61 -7.14
CA GLN A 129 4.89 -11.13 -5.80
C GLN A 129 5.42 -10.05 -4.84
N ALA A 130 6.32 -9.18 -5.29
CA ALA A 130 6.85 -8.07 -4.50
C ALA A 130 5.74 -7.10 -4.09
N TYR A 131 4.87 -6.71 -5.02
CA TYR A 131 3.73 -5.83 -4.74
C TYR A 131 2.77 -6.42 -3.70
N ARG A 132 2.42 -7.71 -3.82
CA ARG A 132 1.55 -8.40 -2.84
C ARG A 132 2.17 -8.46 -1.45
N ARG A 133 3.47 -8.77 -1.36
CA ARG A 133 4.21 -8.75 -0.08
C ARG A 133 4.24 -7.36 0.54
N TRP A 134 4.40 -6.34 -0.29
CA TRP A 134 4.43 -4.95 0.16
C TRP A 134 3.06 -4.51 0.70
N LEU A 135 1.95 -4.81 0.03
CA LEU A 135 0.60 -4.54 0.55
C LEU A 135 0.33 -5.27 1.88
N LYS A 136 0.75 -6.54 1.98
CA LYS A 136 0.68 -7.27 3.25
C LYS A 136 1.48 -6.56 4.35
N ALA A 137 2.70 -6.13 4.04
CA ALA A 137 3.56 -5.44 5.02
C ALA A 137 2.93 -4.14 5.52
N ILE A 138 2.28 -3.36 4.64
CA ILE A 138 1.52 -2.16 5.03
C ILE A 138 0.44 -2.53 6.05
N ALA A 139 -0.43 -3.49 5.73
CA ALA A 139 -1.50 -3.91 6.64
C ALA A 139 -0.96 -4.47 7.96
N ASP A 140 0.10 -5.29 7.91
CA ASP A 140 0.75 -5.88 9.09
C ASP A 140 1.30 -4.81 10.04
N GLN A 141 1.91 -3.73 9.50
CA GLN A 141 2.46 -2.63 10.29
C GLN A 141 1.36 -1.80 10.94
N VAL A 142 0.29 -1.48 10.19
CA VAL A 142 -0.86 -0.73 10.70
C VAL A 142 -1.52 -1.48 11.85
N CYS A 143 -1.94 -2.74 11.66
CA CYS A 143 -2.54 -3.56 12.72
C CYS A 143 -1.56 -3.88 13.88
N GLY A 144 -0.26 -3.60 13.70
CA GLY A 144 0.76 -3.82 14.72
C GLY A 144 1.09 -2.60 15.58
N ALA A 145 0.72 -1.40 15.14
CA ALA A 145 1.22 -0.14 15.72
C ALA A 145 0.64 0.18 17.10
N SER A 146 -0.63 -0.12 17.35
CA SER A 146 -1.38 0.31 18.55
C SER A 146 -0.99 -0.34 19.89
N ARG A 147 0.07 -1.17 19.96
CA ARG A 147 0.47 -1.87 21.20
C ARG A 147 1.95 -1.75 21.58
N SER A 148 2.67 -0.75 21.06
CA SER A 148 4.01 -0.38 21.51
C SER A 148 4.07 0.32 22.89
N GLY A 149 2.98 0.33 23.66
CA GLY A 149 2.85 1.04 24.94
C GLY A 149 2.28 0.23 26.12
N GLY A 150 2.40 -1.10 26.14
CA GLY A 150 2.05 -1.90 27.33
C GLY A 150 3.15 -1.84 28.40
N LEU A 151 2.79 -1.39 29.60
CA LEU A 151 3.62 -1.03 30.78
C LEU A 151 4.78 -1.97 31.21
N LEU A 152 5.03 -3.12 30.59
CA LEU A 152 6.18 -3.98 30.88
C LEU A 152 6.60 -4.70 29.59
N GLY A 153 7.75 -4.33 29.01
CA GLY A 153 8.31 -4.79 27.73
C GLY A 153 8.53 -6.30 27.56
N ILE A 154 7.45 -7.08 27.62
CA ILE A 154 7.34 -8.52 27.38
C ILE A 154 5.92 -8.78 26.85
N GLY A 155 5.62 -8.26 25.66
CA GLY A 155 4.34 -8.49 25.01
C GLY A 155 4.50 -8.34 23.51
N GLY A 156 4.48 -9.46 22.80
CA GLY A 156 4.50 -9.46 21.34
C GLY A 156 3.34 -8.67 20.75
N VAL A 157 3.39 -8.45 19.43
CA VAL A 157 2.34 -7.78 18.67
C VAL A 157 1.08 -8.67 18.63
N THR A 158 0.31 -8.72 19.72
CA THR A 158 -0.93 -9.52 19.81
C THR A 158 -2.11 -8.87 19.09
N ARG A 159 -2.19 -9.05 17.76
CA ARG A 159 -3.31 -8.59 16.93
C ARG A 159 -4.67 -9.04 17.45
N SER A 160 -5.69 -8.19 17.33
CA SER A 160 -7.07 -8.54 17.65
C SER A 160 -7.60 -9.63 16.70
N PRO A 161 -8.67 -10.36 17.06
CA PRO A 161 -9.30 -11.31 16.16
C PRO A 161 -9.79 -10.66 14.85
N ALA A 162 -10.25 -9.41 14.90
CA ALA A 162 -10.74 -8.68 13.73
C ALA A 162 -9.58 -8.28 12.79
N GLU A 163 -8.48 -7.76 13.35
CA GLU A 163 -7.24 -7.48 12.60
C GLU A 163 -6.69 -8.75 11.94
N GLN A 164 -6.64 -9.87 12.68
CA GLN A 164 -6.19 -11.15 12.13
C GLN A 164 -7.09 -11.64 11.00
N ARG A 165 -8.41 -11.47 11.12
CA ARG A 165 -9.36 -11.82 10.07
C ARG A 165 -9.15 -10.97 8.82
N PHE A 166 -9.02 -9.65 8.98
CA PHE A 166 -8.75 -8.74 7.89
C PHE A 166 -7.47 -9.12 7.13
N LEU A 167 -6.38 -9.40 7.84
CA LEU A 167 -5.12 -9.83 7.22
C LEU A 167 -5.24 -11.15 6.46
N ALA A 168 -6.01 -12.11 6.98
CA ALA A 168 -6.27 -13.37 6.29
C ALA A 168 -7.08 -13.15 5.00
N ASP A 169 -8.11 -12.31 5.05
CA ASP A 169 -8.95 -11.99 3.90
C ASP A 169 -8.17 -11.20 2.84
N LEU A 170 -7.31 -10.26 3.24
CA LEU A 170 -6.40 -9.53 2.36
C LEU A 170 -5.48 -10.49 1.59
N LEU A 171 -4.88 -11.45 2.30
CA LEU A 171 -3.99 -12.44 1.69
C LEU A 171 -4.73 -13.38 0.73
N ASP A 172 -5.97 -13.74 1.05
CA ASP A 172 -6.80 -14.52 0.14
C ASP A 172 -7.15 -13.71 -1.12
N ALA A 173 -7.55 -12.46 -0.95
CA ALA A 173 -7.87 -11.56 -2.06
C ALA A 173 -6.68 -11.28 -2.99
N LEU A 174 -5.46 -11.22 -2.45
CA LEU A 174 -4.24 -10.99 -3.22
C LEU A 174 -3.65 -12.26 -3.86
N ARG A 175 -4.21 -13.44 -3.60
CA ARG A 175 -3.67 -14.69 -4.15
C ARG A 175 -3.75 -14.67 -5.68
N ASN A 176 -2.71 -15.21 -6.31
CA ASN A 176 -2.69 -15.41 -7.76
C ASN A 176 -3.87 -16.30 -8.16
N VAL A 177 -4.51 -15.98 -9.29
CA VAL A 177 -5.63 -16.74 -9.83
C VAL A 177 -5.15 -17.85 -10.76
#